data_AF-U2S2U6-F1
#
_entry.id   AF-U2S2U6-F1
#
_cell.length_a   1.000
_cell.length_b   1.000
_cell.length_c   1.000
_cell.angle_alpha   90.00
_cell.angle_beta   90.00
_cell.angle_gamma   90.00
#
_symmetry.space_group_name_H-M   'P 1'
#
loop_
_entity.id
_entity.type
_entity.pdbx_description
1 polymer ?
#
loop_
_entity_poly.entity_id
_entity_poly.type
_entity_poly.pdbx_seq_one_letter_code
_entity_poly.pdbx_strand_id
1 'polypeptide(L)'
;MIAAAHALGGADAARAMARGADTPDELVSRLHEAGWTAGRLRAFRDACRAEGGRWPLAVSDDIRAGIGPAQLHAWVGRCEALLALDAVEAGVRDHSRPLDREDLRLMAERPPHHGSVG
;
A
#
# COMPACT_ATOMS: atom_id res chain seq x y z
N MET A 1 -4.29 5.55 17.50
CA MET A 1 -5.24 4.46 17.21
C MET A 1 -4.43 3.28 16.69
N ILE A 2 -4.56 2.11 17.34
CA ILE A 2 -3.77 0.89 17.04
C ILE A 2 -4.25 0.20 15.76
N ALA A 3 -5.56 0.26 15.49
CA ALA A 3 -6.18 -0.30 14.29
C ALA A 3 -5.54 0.18 12.97
N ALA A 4 -5.15 1.45 12.89
CA ALA A 4 -4.47 1.99 11.71
C ALA A 4 -3.05 1.44 11.55
N ALA A 5 -2.29 1.28 12.64
CA ALA A 5 -0.99 0.61 12.60
C ALA A 5 -1.13 -0.84 12.11
N HIS A 6 -2.17 -1.54 12.57
CA HIS A 6 -2.48 -2.89 12.11
C HIS A 6 -2.80 -2.94 10.61
N ALA A 7 -3.63 -2.02 10.12
CA ALA A 7 -3.98 -1.96 8.70
C ALA A 7 -2.75 -1.76 7.80
N LEU A 8 -1.78 -0.95 8.24
CA LEU A 8 -0.59 -0.58 7.45
C LEU A 8 0.53 -1.62 7.49
N GLY A 9 0.80 -2.23 8.65
CA GLY A 9 1.96 -3.11 8.87
C GLY A 9 1.67 -4.37 9.68
N GLY A 10 0.40 -4.74 9.84
CA GLY A 10 0.00 -5.97 10.52
C GLY A 10 0.20 -5.97 12.02
N ALA A 11 0.23 -7.16 12.60
CA ALA A 11 0.29 -7.34 14.06
C ALA A 11 1.59 -6.78 14.67
N ASP A 12 2.69 -6.82 13.94
CA ASP A 12 3.98 -6.29 14.41
C ASP A 12 3.98 -4.75 14.52
N ALA A 13 3.46 -4.05 13.52
CA ALA A 13 3.29 -2.59 13.59
C ALA A 13 2.31 -2.19 14.70
N ALA A 14 1.23 -2.95 14.87
CA ALA A 14 0.27 -2.73 15.96
C ALA A 14 0.91 -2.92 17.35
N ARG A 15 1.74 -3.96 17.54
CA ARG A 15 2.47 -4.22 18.79
C ARG A 15 3.43 -3.09 19.14
N ALA A 16 4.15 -2.55 18.15
CA ALA A 16 5.01 -1.40 18.35
C ALA A 16 4.21 -0.18 18.86
N MET A 17 2.97 -0.03 18.40
CA MET A 17 2.07 1.07 18.76
C MET A 17 1.17 0.77 19.95
N ALA A 18 1.62 -0.02 20.94
CA ALA A 18 0.79 -0.47 22.07
C ALA A 18 0.09 0.64 22.86
N ARG A 19 0.67 1.86 22.92
CA ARG A 19 0.03 3.01 23.59
C ARG A 19 -0.96 3.78 22.71
N GLY A 20 -1.22 3.33 21.49
CA GLY A 20 -1.99 4.10 20.52
C GLY A 20 -1.28 5.40 20.12
N ALA A 21 -2.05 6.35 19.61
CA ALA A 21 -1.65 7.67 19.12
C ALA A 21 -2.94 8.48 18.95
N ASP A 22 -2.91 9.79 19.13
CA ASP A 22 -4.14 10.60 19.09
C ASP A 22 -4.36 11.24 17.73
N THR A 23 -3.31 11.30 16.90
CA THR A 23 -3.37 11.83 15.54
C THR A 23 -2.66 10.92 14.53
N PRO A 24 -3.00 11.00 13.22
CA PRO A 24 -2.26 10.30 12.17
C PRO A 24 -0.78 10.69 12.09
N ASP A 25 -0.46 11.98 12.25
CA ASP A 25 0.92 12.49 12.22
C ASP A 25 1.75 11.96 13.39
N GLU A 26 1.17 11.89 14.60
CA GLU A 26 1.81 11.25 15.75
C GLU A 26 2.00 9.74 15.51
N LEU A 27 0.99 9.06 14.95
CA LEU A 27 1.10 7.64 14.62
C LEU A 27 2.27 7.38 13.67
N VAL A 28 2.38 8.17 12.60
CA VAL A 28 3.47 8.06 11.61
C VAL A 28 4.83 8.30 12.25
N SER A 29 4.95 9.34 13.09
CA SER A 29 6.19 9.67 13.80
C SER A 29 6.63 8.53 14.71
N ARG A 30 5.69 7.96 15.48
CA ARG A 30 5.98 6.87 16.41
C ARG A 30 6.26 5.54 15.71
N LEU A 31 5.57 5.25 14.60
CA LEU A 31 5.92 4.12 13.73
C LEU A 31 7.36 4.27 13.23
N HIS A 32 7.76 5.46 12.79
CA HIS A 32 9.13 5.73 12.36
C HIS A 32 10.15 5.49 13.48
N GLU A 33 9.90 6.04 14.67
CA GLU A 33 10.75 5.82 15.86
C GLU A 33 10.86 4.34 16.24
N ALA A 34 9.80 3.56 16.01
CA ALA A 34 9.79 2.11 16.21
C ALA A 34 10.38 1.30 15.04
N GLY A 35 11.00 1.96 14.05
CA GLY A 35 11.62 1.31 12.89
C GLY A 35 10.65 0.88 11.78
N TRP A 36 9.39 1.29 11.85
CA TRP A 36 8.40 1.18 10.78
C TRP A 36 8.45 2.41 9.88
N THR A 37 9.55 2.51 9.14
CA THR A 37 9.77 3.58 8.16
C THR A 37 8.83 3.44 6.96
N ALA A 38 8.67 4.52 6.18
CA ALA A 38 7.90 4.50 4.93
C ALA A 38 8.39 3.40 3.96
N GLY A 39 9.71 3.21 3.84
CA GLY A 39 10.29 2.16 3.00
C GLY A 39 9.93 0.74 3.47
N ARG A 40 9.94 0.50 4.78
CA ARG A 40 9.54 -0.79 5.34
C ARG A 40 8.05 -1.07 5.15
N LEU A 41 7.20 -0.08 5.36
CA LEU A 41 5.76 -0.19 5.13
C LEU A 41 5.43 -0.42 3.64
N ARG A 42 6.18 0.20 2.73
CA ARG A 42 6.09 -0.03 1.29
C ARG A 42 6.48 -1.47 0.93
N ALA A 43 7.61 -1.96 1.45
CA ALA A 43 8.03 -3.34 1.25
C ALA A 43 6.98 -4.35 1.79
N PHE A 44 6.37 -4.05 2.94
CA PHE A 44 5.30 -4.87 3.50
C PHE A 44 4.06 -4.90 2.59
N ARG A 45 3.60 -3.73 2.11
CA ARG A 45 2.52 -3.63 1.11
C ARG A 45 2.81 -4.47 -0.13
N ASP A 46 4.02 -4.34 -0.66
CA ASP A 46 4.43 -5.00 -1.89
C ASP A 46 4.48 -6.53 -1.71
N ALA A 47 4.96 -7.00 -0.55
CA ALA A 47 4.90 -8.42 -0.17
C ALA A 47 3.45 -8.93 -0.09
N CYS A 48 2.54 -8.21 0.59
CA CYS A 48 1.12 -8.60 0.64
C CYS A 48 0.52 -8.73 -0.76
N ARG A 49 0.82 -7.79 -1.66
CA ARG A 49 0.31 -7.82 -3.04
C ARG A 49 0.93 -8.95 -3.86
N ALA A 50 2.22 -9.23 -3.70
CA ALA A 50 2.91 -10.32 -4.38
C ALA A 50 2.33 -11.70 -4.02
N GLU A 51 1.83 -11.85 -2.78
CA GLU A 51 1.15 -13.05 -2.30
C GLU A 51 -0.34 -13.12 -2.71
N GLY A 52 -0.84 -12.15 -3.50
CA GLY A 52 -2.25 -12.06 -3.90
C GLY A 52 -3.17 -11.55 -2.78
N GLY A 53 -2.60 -11.09 -1.67
CA GLY A 53 -3.30 -10.51 -0.55
C GLY A 53 -3.75 -9.07 -0.80
N ARG A 54 -4.62 -8.58 0.08
CA ARG A 54 -5.08 -7.19 0.08
C ARG A 54 -4.16 -6.33 0.94
N TRP A 55 -3.94 -5.09 0.52
CA TRP A 55 -3.32 -4.06 1.36
C TRP A 55 -4.00 -2.72 1.06
N PRO A 56 -4.40 -1.92 2.06
CA PRO A 56 -4.27 -2.15 3.51
C PRO A 56 -5.02 -3.38 4.05
N LEU A 57 -4.57 -3.89 5.19
CA LEU A 57 -5.13 -5.12 5.79
C LEU A 57 -6.55 -4.91 6.34
N ALA A 58 -7.30 -6.01 6.39
CA ALA A 58 -8.52 -6.08 7.19
C ALA A 58 -8.22 -5.83 8.66
N VAL A 59 -9.06 -5.04 9.32
CA VAL A 59 -9.01 -4.91 10.77
C VAL A 59 -10.29 -5.49 11.35
N SER A 60 -10.16 -6.58 12.13
CA SER A 60 -11.27 -7.19 12.84
C SER A 60 -11.86 -6.25 13.88
N ASP A 61 -13.12 -6.49 14.24
CA ASP A 61 -13.87 -5.65 15.17
C ASP A 61 -13.19 -5.53 16.53
N ASP A 62 -12.56 -6.61 17.01
CA ASP A 62 -11.78 -6.63 18.26
C ASP A 62 -10.62 -5.63 18.23
N ILE A 63 -9.92 -5.52 17.11
CA ILE A 63 -8.79 -4.59 16.94
C ILE A 63 -9.30 -3.16 16.71
N ARG A 64 -10.46 -2.99 16.07
CA ARG A 64 -11.08 -1.66 15.90
C ARG A 64 -11.52 -1.06 17.24
N ALA A 65 -11.84 -1.89 18.23
CA ALA A 65 -12.18 -1.46 19.59
C ALA A 65 -13.25 -0.34 19.62
N GLY A 66 -14.31 -0.49 18.82
CA GLY A 66 -15.40 0.48 18.71
C GLY A 66 -15.20 1.63 17.73
N ILE A 67 -14.04 1.70 17.04
CA ILE A 67 -13.80 2.70 15.99
C ILE A 67 -14.64 2.37 14.76
N GLY A 68 -15.38 3.38 14.28
CA GLY A 68 -16.21 3.27 13.09
C GLY A 68 -15.37 2.99 11.82
N PRO A 69 -15.88 2.21 10.86
CA PRO A 69 -15.15 1.90 9.62
C PRO A 69 -14.72 3.14 8.83
N ALA A 70 -15.58 4.17 8.75
CA ALA A 70 -15.27 5.42 8.07
C ALA A 70 -14.13 6.19 8.75
N GLN A 71 -14.11 6.21 10.09
CA GLN A 71 -13.06 6.87 10.85
C GLN A 71 -11.72 6.15 10.66
N LEU A 72 -11.72 4.81 10.71
CA LEU A 72 -10.53 4.01 10.44
C LEU A 72 -10.02 4.26 9.01
N HIS A 73 -10.90 4.25 8.02
CA HIS A 73 -10.54 4.51 6.62
C HIS A 73 -9.90 5.90 6.45
N ALA A 74 -10.47 6.94 7.05
CA ALA A 74 -9.91 8.28 7.02
C ALA A 74 -8.51 8.35 7.67
N TRP A 75 -8.33 7.65 8.79
CA TRP A 75 -7.03 7.57 9.47
C TRP A 75 -5.96 6.87 8.63
N VAL A 76 -6.31 5.72 8.03
CA VAL A 76 -5.41 4.96 7.16
C VAL A 76 -5.04 5.80 5.94
N GLY A 77 -6.02 6.39 5.24
CA GLY A 77 -5.77 7.23 4.07
C GLY A 77 -4.90 8.45 4.39
N ARG A 78 -5.06 9.07 5.56
CA ARG A 78 -4.18 10.16 6.00
C ARG A 78 -2.73 9.68 6.22
N CYS A 79 -2.55 8.51 6.83
CA CYS A 79 -1.22 7.94 7.03
C CYS A 79 -0.56 7.56 5.70
N GLU A 80 -1.33 6.99 4.77
CA GLU A 80 -0.85 6.68 3.42
C GLU A 80 -0.33 7.93 2.71
N ALA A 81 -1.09 9.02 2.73
CA ALA A 81 -0.68 10.29 2.15
C ALA A 81 0.57 10.87 2.82
N LEU A 82 0.64 10.86 4.16
CA LEU A 82 1.81 11.33 4.93
C LEU A 82 3.09 10.54 4.61
N LEU A 83 2.95 9.24 4.35
CA LEU A 83 4.05 8.33 4.05
C LEU A 83 4.27 8.15 2.53
N ALA A 84 3.48 8.84 1.70
CA ALA A 84 3.42 8.69 0.24
C ALA A 84 3.27 7.23 -0.22
N LEU A 85 2.51 6.40 0.50
CA LEU A 85 2.33 4.98 0.20
C LEU A 85 1.31 4.71 -0.90
N ASP A 86 0.51 5.70 -1.25
CA ASP A 86 -0.39 5.74 -2.41
C ASP A 86 0.34 6.15 -3.70
N ALA A 87 1.51 6.78 -3.58
CA ALA A 87 2.37 7.09 -4.71
C ALA A 87 2.79 5.79 -5.40
N VAL A 88 2.19 5.56 -6.55
CA VAL A 88 2.72 4.66 -7.57
C VAL A 88 3.95 5.36 -8.10
N GLU A 89 5.15 4.96 -7.65
CA GLU A 89 6.31 5.19 -8.51
C GLU A 89 5.92 4.63 -9.87
N ALA A 90 5.96 5.47 -10.91
CA ALA A 90 5.79 5.02 -12.28
C ALA A 90 6.96 4.08 -12.57
N GLY A 91 6.82 2.83 -12.12
CA GLY A 91 7.82 1.81 -12.21
C GLY A 91 8.03 1.57 -13.68
N VAL A 92 9.20 1.94 -14.17
CA VAL A 92 9.69 1.45 -15.46
C VAL A 92 9.53 -0.07 -15.40
N ARG A 93 8.80 -0.62 -16.39
CA ARG A 93 8.61 -2.06 -16.51
C ARG A 93 9.96 -2.74 -16.39
N ASP A 94 10.09 -3.68 -15.45
CA ASP A 94 11.29 -4.49 -15.32
C ASP A 94 11.50 -5.27 -16.62
N HIS A 95 12.47 -4.83 -17.43
CA HIS A 95 12.78 -5.42 -18.74
C HIS A 95 13.25 -6.87 -18.66
N SER A 96 13.62 -7.34 -17.46
CA SER A 96 14.01 -8.74 -17.23
C SER A 96 12.81 -9.67 -17.03
N ARG A 97 11.60 -9.13 -16.76
CA ARG A 97 10.39 -9.93 -16.58
C ARG A 97 9.87 -10.40 -17.95
N PRO A 98 9.53 -11.70 -18.10
CA PRO A 98 8.87 -12.19 -19.30
C PRO A 98 7.57 -11.42 -19.57
N LEU A 99 7.27 -11.18 -20.85
CA LEU A 99 6.00 -10.59 -21.30
C LEU A 99 4.84 -11.45 -20.83
N ASP A 100 3.84 -10.83 -20.20
CA ASP A 100 2.60 -11.52 -19.88
C ASP A 100 1.67 -11.58 -21.11
N ARG A 101 0.50 -12.23 -20.94
CA ARG A 101 -0.46 -12.43 -22.04
C ARG A 101 -1.00 -11.11 -22.58
N GLU A 102 -1.15 -10.09 -21.73
CA GLU A 102 -1.66 -8.79 -22.14
C GLU A 102 -0.57 -8.00 -22.87
N ASP A 103 0.67 -8.06 -22.38
CA ASP A 103 1.83 -7.50 -23.08
C ASP A 103 1.97 -8.08 -24.51
N LEU A 104 1.86 -9.41 -24.64
CA LEU A 104 1.92 -10.09 -25.93
C LEU A 104 0.76 -9.70 -26.85
N ARG A 105 -0.44 -9.51 -26.28
CA ARG A 105 -1.60 -9.04 -27.02
C ARG A 105 -1.38 -7.62 -27.54
N LEU A 106 -0.91 -6.70 -26.70
CA LEU A 106 -0.60 -5.32 -27.08
C LEU A 106 0.49 -5.26 -28.17
N MET A 107 1.51 -6.12 -28.10
CA MET A 107 2.53 -6.23 -29.14
C MET A 107 1.99 -6.80 -30.47
N ALA A 108 0.98 -7.67 -30.40
CA ALA A 108 0.32 -8.24 -31.58
C ALA A 108 -0.70 -7.27 -32.21
N GLU A 109 -1.26 -6.35 -31.42
CA GLU A 109 -2.14 -5.28 -31.89
C GLU A 109 -1.33 -4.21 -32.64
N ARG A 110 -1.19 -4.40 -33.96
CA ARG A 110 -0.63 -3.37 -34.86
C ARG A 110 -1.51 -2.11 -34.85
N PRO A 111 -0.96 -0.92 -34.54
CA PRO A 111 -1.70 0.33 -34.67
C PRO A 111 -2.11 0.56 -36.14
N PRO A 112 -3.36 0.99 -36.42
CA PRO A 112 -3.91 1.07 -37.77
C PRO A 112 -3.34 2.22 -38.64
N HIS A 113 -2.22 2.86 -38.25
CA HIS A 113 -1.71 4.08 -38.90
C HIS A 113 -0.41 3.92 -39.69
N HIS A 114 -0.02 2.70 -40.10
CA HIS A 114 1.05 2.55 -41.10
C HIS A 114 0.41 2.36 -42.48
N GLY A 115 -0.34 3.38 -42.91
CA GLY A 115 -0.69 3.51 -44.32
C GLY A 115 0.58 3.78 -45.11
N SER A 116 0.89 2.90 -46.06
CA SER A 116 1.82 3.21 -47.15
C SER A 116 1.39 4.51 -47.81
N VAL A 117 2.18 5.56 -47.66
CA VAL A 117 2.26 6.58 -48.70
C VAL A 117 3.30 6.07 -49.70
N GLY A 118 2.81 5.64 -50.86
CA GLY A 118 3.61 5.45 -52.06
C GLY A 118 3.91 6.77 -52.75
#